data_AF-A0A6L7MQQ6-F1
#
_entry.id   AF-A0A6L7MQQ6-F1
#
_cell.length_a   1.000
_cell.length_b   1.000
_cell.length_c   1.000
_cell.angle_alpha   90.00
_cell.angle_beta   90.00
_cell.angle_gamma   90.00
#
_symmetry.space_group_name_H-M   'P 1'
#
loop_
_entity.id
_entity.type
_entity.pdbx_description
1 polymer ?
#
loop_
_entity_poly.entity_id
_entity_poly.type
_entity_poly.pdbx_seq_one_letter_code
_entity_poly.pdbx_strand_id
1 'polypeptide(L)'
;MAGFEVSDDFDALDLHMKAEAHLEMHPVQKCPIKVNFCLSNVCCLSDFDRIWWPHPSHSGQNAMKLMQPDRLKRARLARGLSRSELHRASGISARQIQRIEDADGAIRCRPTTVKGLAQALGLDVPVLTGEAPMPDGLEGGRPSTRIRPERLRRLRERRGWTLKRLGLESGMSPAQIRRVEKGDVGEGRGYTLERLSKALRVEREVLTGDAPLGEAMLPQEAKVQLGARVSAEVRLAFDLVSRRYGAGVRDLIQLAPLLFVLVAEGSLAARAERLECARTRRKELWRLSDEPMLYFAKYLRDVDAGIEAEERSIASRDVLGRSIWESDEGNGRFHEDDLTVTPFEDHLRSMARRFDPDDVRVDPWPEGMTDLWGVSSYRVCGSLLEELYGASDEEPRTFSLARVALQCGAARLSDIPDQLMAPGATSARVEWLEGRLKERLDGEQPEMFEKLAEMRDLGDALDHAQHLRDQAEAAWYEARQAEEDDDEDQ
;
A
#
# COMPACT_ATOMS: atom_id res chain seq x y z
N MET A 1 -49.77 -62.52 -10.18
CA MET A 1 -48.76 -63.60 -10.05
C MET A 1 -48.04 -63.66 -11.39
N ALA A 2 -46.77 -63.36 -11.60
CA ALA A 2 -45.58 -62.97 -10.82
C ALA A 2 -44.89 -61.85 -11.65
N GLY A 3 -44.13 -60.87 -11.15
CA GLY A 3 -43.19 -60.86 -10.03
C GLY A 3 -41.76 -61.14 -10.54
N PHE A 4 -41.18 -60.24 -11.35
CA PHE A 4 -39.79 -60.32 -11.83
C PHE A 4 -38.98 -59.25 -11.10
N GLU A 5 -38.14 -59.68 -10.15
CA GLU A 5 -37.09 -58.89 -9.51
C GLU A 5 -35.82 -58.96 -10.36
N VAL A 6 -35.17 -57.82 -10.59
CA VAL A 6 -33.83 -57.71 -11.17
C VAL A 6 -32.89 -57.40 -10.00
N SER A 7 -31.91 -58.28 -9.77
CA SER A 7 -30.86 -58.11 -8.78
C SER A 7 -29.71 -57.28 -9.35
N ASP A 8 -29.34 -56.24 -8.61
CA ASP A 8 -28.10 -55.48 -8.77
C ASP A 8 -26.91 -56.30 -8.27
N ASP A 9 -25.94 -56.57 -9.16
CA ASP A 9 -24.59 -57.03 -8.82
C ASP A 9 -23.59 -56.18 -9.61
N PHE A 10 -23.09 -55.10 -8.99
CA PHE A 10 -21.87 -54.40 -9.42
C PHE A 10 -21.16 -53.84 -8.19
N ASP A 11 -20.52 -54.73 -7.43
CA ASP A 11 -19.52 -54.40 -6.42
C ASP A 11 -18.28 -55.27 -6.68
N ALA A 12 -17.16 -54.62 -7.08
CA ALA A 12 -15.78 -54.92 -6.69
C ALA A 12 -14.78 -54.43 -7.76
N LEU A 13 -14.17 -53.27 -7.53
CA LEU A 13 -12.74 -53.02 -7.78
C LEU A 13 -12.32 -51.72 -7.09
N ASP A 14 -12.18 -51.82 -5.77
CA ASP A 14 -11.51 -50.85 -4.91
C ASP A 14 -10.01 -51.15 -4.92
N LEU A 15 -9.21 -50.28 -5.55
CA LEU A 15 -7.75 -50.44 -5.65
C LEU A 15 -7.08 -49.32 -4.84
N HIS A 16 -6.73 -49.71 -3.61
CA HIS A 16 -5.83 -49.01 -2.71
C HIS A 16 -4.50 -48.62 -3.38
N MET A 17 -4.23 -47.33 -3.46
CA MET A 17 -2.86 -46.80 -3.55
C MET A 17 -2.58 -45.91 -2.34
N LYS A 18 -2.00 -46.52 -1.31
CA LYS A 18 -1.25 -45.82 -0.26
C LYS A 18 0.14 -45.50 -0.81
N ALA A 19 0.45 -44.22 -0.99
CA ALA A 19 1.81 -43.73 -1.07
C ALA A 19 2.10 -42.94 0.22
N GLU A 20 2.85 -43.57 1.12
CA GLU A 20 3.39 -42.93 2.33
C GLU A 20 4.55 -42.02 1.93
N ALA A 21 4.34 -40.71 1.98
CA ALA A 21 5.40 -39.73 2.11
C ALA A 21 5.40 -39.25 3.57
N HIS A 22 6.35 -39.74 4.36
CA HIS A 22 6.64 -39.27 5.71
C HIS A 22 7.17 -37.83 5.65
N LEU A 23 6.29 -36.84 5.83
CA LEU A 23 6.62 -35.53 6.37
C LEU A 23 6.11 -35.50 7.82
N GLU A 24 7.03 -35.63 8.76
CA GLU A 24 6.75 -35.48 10.19
C GLU A 24 6.28 -34.05 10.49
N MET A 25 4.97 -33.83 10.43
CA MET A 25 4.35 -32.69 11.10
C MET A 25 4.12 -33.06 12.56
N HIS A 26 4.94 -32.48 13.44
CA HIS A 26 4.71 -32.55 14.89
C HIS A 26 3.29 -32.04 15.22
N PRO A 27 2.53 -32.73 16.10
CA PRO A 27 1.21 -32.27 16.49
C PRO A 27 1.32 -30.97 17.29
N VAL A 28 0.67 -29.93 16.78
CA VAL A 28 0.46 -28.66 17.50
C VAL A 28 -0.30 -28.96 18.79
N GLN A 29 0.42 -28.85 19.90
CA GLN A 29 -0.10 -28.92 21.26
C GLN A 29 -1.21 -27.88 21.41
N LYS A 30 -2.44 -28.33 21.63
CA LYS A 30 -3.57 -27.48 22.01
C LYS A 30 -3.27 -26.83 23.37
N CYS A 31 -2.81 -25.59 23.37
CA CYS A 31 -2.80 -24.74 24.55
C CYS A 31 -4.22 -24.26 24.84
N PRO A 32 -4.79 -24.53 26.03
CA PRO A 32 -6.06 -23.94 26.43
C PRO A 32 -5.80 -22.50 26.87
N ILE A 33 -6.06 -21.54 25.99
CA ILE A 33 -6.18 -20.13 26.38
C ILE A 33 -7.52 -20.00 27.13
N LYS A 34 -7.46 -19.99 28.46
CA LYS A 34 -8.57 -19.53 29.30
C LYS A 34 -8.72 -18.01 29.13
N VAL A 35 -9.66 -17.59 28.30
CA VAL A 35 -10.13 -16.20 28.28
C VAL A 35 -11.27 -16.10 29.30
N ASN A 36 -11.00 -15.48 30.45
CA ASN A 36 -12.03 -15.14 31.43
C ASN A 36 -12.86 -13.99 30.87
N PHE A 37 -14.07 -14.28 30.41
CA PHE A 37 -15.12 -13.28 30.21
C PHE A 37 -15.77 -12.96 31.57
N CYS A 38 -15.54 -11.75 32.06
CA CYS A 38 -16.32 -11.19 33.17
C CYS A 38 -17.62 -10.61 32.60
N LEU A 39 -18.73 -11.32 32.82
CA LEU A 39 -20.10 -10.84 32.64
C LEU A 39 -20.57 -10.18 33.94
N SER A 40 -20.82 -8.87 33.90
CA SER A 40 -21.62 -8.10 34.86
C SER A 40 -21.59 -6.63 34.38
N ASN A 41 -22.65 -5.84 34.24
CA ASN A 41 -24.03 -5.95 34.68
C ASN A 41 -24.90 -5.06 33.76
N VAL A 42 -26.12 -5.53 33.52
CA VAL A 42 -27.27 -4.70 33.16
C VAL A 42 -27.78 -4.05 34.45
N CYS A 43 -28.01 -2.74 34.45
CA CYS A 43 -29.07 -2.10 35.25
C CYS A 43 -29.42 -0.73 34.65
N CYS A 44 -30.69 -0.61 34.27
CA CYS A 44 -31.41 0.61 33.94
C CYS A 44 -31.44 1.60 35.12
N LEU A 45 -31.54 2.90 34.84
CA LEU A 45 -32.49 3.83 35.48
C LEU A 45 -32.39 5.24 34.84
N SER A 46 -33.54 5.64 34.30
CA SER A 46 -34.19 6.96 34.24
C SER A 46 -33.46 8.26 34.65
N ASP A 47 -33.77 9.29 33.86
CA ASP A 47 -34.00 10.69 34.23
C ASP A 47 -32.90 11.43 35.00
N PHE A 48 -32.22 12.36 34.33
CA PHE A 48 -31.70 13.56 35.02
C PHE A 48 -31.79 14.82 34.17
N ASP A 49 -32.53 15.77 34.73
CA ASP A 49 -32.75 17.13 34.30
C ASP A 49 -31.47 17.98 34.22
N ARG A 50 -31.60 19.02 33.39
CA ARG A 50 -30.81 20.24 33.29
C ARG A 50 -30.12 20.68 34.60
N ILE A 51 -28.78 20.74 34.60
CA ILE A 51 -28.02 21.71 35.42
C ILE A 51 -26.87 22.30 34.58
N TRP A 52 -27.06 23.56 34.18
CA TRP A 52 -26.03 24.45 33.65
C TRP A 52 -24.98 24.70 34.75
N TRP A 53 -23.73 24.31 34.52
CA TRP A 53 -22.57 24.75 35.33
C TRP A 53 -21.86 25.91 34.63
N PRO A 54 -21.56 27.02 35.32
CA PRO A 54 -20.80 28.11 34.74
C PRO A 54 -19.33 27.67 34.58
N HIS A 55 -18.79 27.77 33.36
CA HIS A 55 -17.37 27.57 33.13
C HIS A 55 -16.56 28.63 33.90
N PRO A 56 -15.61 28.25 34.77
CA PRO A 56 -14.67 29.20 35.34
C PRO A 56 -13.82 29.79 34.22
N SER A 57 -13.79 31.11 34.13
CA SER A 57 -12.95 31.86 33.20
C SER A 57 -11.47 31.63 33.53
N HIS A 58 -10.85 30.64 32.87
CA HIS A 58 -9.40 30.38 32.90
C HIS A 58 -8.58 31.45 32.14
N SER A 59 -8.89 32.75 32.29
CA SER A 59 -8.17 33.84 31.62
C SER A 59 -6.84 34.21 32.29
N GLY A 60 -6.46 33.56 33.39
CA GLY A 60 -5.28 33.92 34.19
C GLY A 60 -3.97 33.14 33.96
N GLN A 61 -3.95 32.06 33.16
CA GLN A 61 -2.78 31.14 33.16
C GLN A 61 -1.92 31.11 31.89
N ASN A 62 -2.22 31.92 30.87
CA ASN A 62 -1.44 31.97 29.63
C ASN A 62 -0.39 33.09 29.60
N ALA A 63 0.18 33.45 30.75
CA ALA A 63 1.35 34.33 30.74
C ALA A 63 2.52 33.61 30.04
N MET A 64 2.92 34.09 28.86
CA MET A 64 4.08 33.54 28.15
C MET A 64 5.33 33.70 29.01
N LYS A 65 6.11 32.63 29.14
CA LYS A 65 7.35 32.62 29.91
C LYS A 65 8.53 32.96 28.98
N LEU A 66 9.46 33.78 29.48
CA LEU A 66 10.73 34.05 28.80
C LEU A 66 11.68 32.88 29.09
N MET A 67 12.08 32.18 28.04
CA MET A 67 13.02 31.05 28.13
C MET A 67 14.36 31.46 27.52
N GLN A 68 15.46 30.97 28.10
CA GLN A 68 16.83 31.27 27.66
C GLN A 68 17.34 30.15 26.73
N PRO A 69 17.48 30.38 25.41
CA PRO A 69 17.94 29.37 24.44
C PRO A 69 19.24 28.68 24.82
N ASP A 70 20.24 29.45 25.27
CA ASP A 70 21.55 28.93 25.65
C ASP A 70 21.49 27.95 26.83
N ARG A 71 20.52 28.11 27.72
CA ARG A 71 20.31 27.20 28.87
C ARG A 71 19.68 25.90 28.42
N LEU A 72 18.69 25.96 27.53
CA LEU A 72 18.10 24.77 26.93
C LEU A 72 19.16 23.96 26.17
N LYS A 73 19.94 24.64 25.33
CA LYS A 73 20.98 24.01 24.52
C LYS A 73 22.06 23.35 25.38
N ARG A 74 22.57 24.03 26.40
CA ARG A 74 23.56 23.47 27.34
C ARG A 74 23.00 22.27 28.10
N ALA A 75 21.79 22.37 28.64
CA ALA A 75 21.14 21.28 29.35
C ALA A 75 20.96 20.05 28.45
N ARG A 76 20.53 20.25 27.20
CA ARG A 76 20.39 19.17 26.21
C ARG A 76 21.73 18.48 25.94
N LEU A 77 22.78 19.24 25.66
CA LEU A 77 24.10 18.71 25.33
C LEU A 77 24.74 18.01 26.54
N ALA A 78 24.60 18.56 27.74
CA ALA A 78 25.09 17.92 28.96
C ALA A 78 24.38 16.59 29.27
N ARG A 79 23.14 16.42 28.81
CA ARG A 79 22.42 15.14 28.86
C ARG A 79 22.71 14.21 27.67
N GLY A 80 23.57 14.62 26.74
CA GLY A 80 23.94 13.82 25.56
C GLY A 80 22.81 13.63 24.55
N LEU A 81 21.75 14.45 24.61
CA LEU A 81 20.57 14.30 23.75
C LEU A 81 20.73 15.05 22.42
N SER A 82 20.38 14.42 21.32
CA SER A 82 20.11 15.10 20.04
C SER A 82 18.79 15.87 20.10
N ARG A 83 18.56 16.82 19.17
CA ARG A 83 17.26 17.52 19.09
C ARG A 83 16.12 16.54 18.78
N SER A 84 16.38 15.49 18.01
CA SER A 84 15.40 14.45 17.69
C SER A 84 15.05 13.58 18.91
N GLU A 85 16.01 13.29 19.79
CA GLU A 85 15.74 12.61 21.05
C GLU A 85 14.97 13.50 22.02
N LEU A 86 15.37 14.77 22.14
CA LEU A 86 14.62 15.74 22.95
C LEU A 86 13.20 15.94 22.43
N HIS A 87 13.00 15.93 21.10
CA HIS A 87 11.67 15.94 20.49
C HIS A 87 10.83 14.75 20.94
N ARG A 88 11.36 13.53 20.83
CA ARG A 88 10.65 12.31 21.26
C ARG A 88 10.31 12.34 22.75
N ALA A 89 11.23 12.83 23.59
CA ALA A 89 11.04 12.90 25.03
C ALA A 89 10.05 14.01 25.46
N SER A 90 10.03 15.16 24.78
CA SER A 90 9.22 16.32 25.15
C SER A 90 7.88 16.43 24.43
N GLY A 91 7.68 15.68 23.33
CA GLY A 91 6.52 15.82 22.45
C GLY A 91 6.53 17.10 21.59
N ILE A 92 7.58 17.93 21.66
CA ILE A 92 7.68 19.19 20.91
C ILE A 92 8.46 18.95 19.63
N SER A 93 7.96 19.41 18.49
CA SER A 93 8.60 19.17 17.19
C SER A 93 10.09 19.57 17.17
N ALA A 94 10.94 18.76 16.54
CA ALA A 94 12.38 19.03 16.42
C ALA A 94 12.66 20.40 15.77
N ARG A 95 11.82 20.85 14.83
CA ARG A 95 11.89 22.17 14.20
C ARG A 95 11.63 23.30 15.20
N GLN A 96 10.66 23.13 16.10
CA GLN A 96 10.38 24.12 17.14
C GLN A 96 11.52 24.17 18.17
N ILE A 97 12.08 23.03 18.56
CA ILE A 97 13.27 22.96 19.43
C ILE A 97 14.44 23.69 18.77
N GLN A 98 14.71 23.41 17.50
CA GLN A 98 15.76 24.11 16.74
C GLN A 98 15.54 25.62 16.73
N ARG A 99 14.34 26.09 16.39
CA ARG A 99 14.02 27.53 16.36
C ARG A 99 14.23 28.19 17.73
N ILE A 100 13.95 27.45 18.80
CA ILE A 100 14.16 27.92 20.17
C ILE A 100 15.65 28.01 20.48
N GLU A 101 16.44 26.99 20.16
CA GLU A 101 17.88 26.99 20.45
C GLU A 101 18.68 27.97 19.61
N ASP A 102 18.22 28.25 18.38
CA ASP A 102 18.94 29.09 17.42
C ASP A 102 18.58 30.58 17.55
N ALA A 103 17.68 30.98 18.46
CA ALA A 103 17.33 32.40 18.59
C ALA A 103 18.33 33.18 19.45
N ASP A 104 18.54 34.43 19.06
CA ASP A 104 19.36 35.37 19.79
C ASP A 104 18.57 35.95 20.99
N GLY A 105 18.98 35.59 22.20
CA GLY A 105 18.40 36.09 23.44
C GLY A 105 17.12 35.37 23.89
N ALA A 106 16.45 35.91 24.91
CA ALA A 106 15.31 35.26 25.54
C ALA A 106 14.07 35.23 24.62
N ILE A 107 13.45 34.06 24.45
CA ILE A 107 12.26 33.88 23.62
C ILE A 107 11.03 33.69 24.51
N ARG A 108 9.90 34.29 24.11
CA ARG A 108 8.59 33.99 24.70
C ARG A 108 8.06 32.64 24.21
N CYS A 109 7.92 31.70 25.13
CA CYS A 109 7.38 30.37 24.87
C CYS A 109 6.08 30.13 25.66
N ARG A 110 5.22 29.25 25.14
CA ARG A 110 4.04 28.79 25.89
C ARG A 110 4.50 28.02 27.14
N PRO A 111 3.84 28.19 28.30
CA PRO A 111 4.22 27.48 29.53
C PRO A 111 4.26 25.96 29.37
N THR A 112 3.33 25.39 28.58
CA THR A 112 3.30 23.95 28.28
C THR A 112 4.54 23.47 27.52
N THR A 113 5.06 24.28 26.60
CA THR A 113 6.31 23.99 25.86
C THR A 113 7.51 24.01 26.81
N VAL A 114 7.62 25.03 27.67
CA VAL A 114 8.74 25.13 28.63
C VAL A 114 8.69 23.97 29.62
N LYS A 115 7.49 23.63 30.13
CA LYS A 115 7.29 22.48 31.03
C LYS A 115 7.66 21.16 30.37
N GLY A 116 7.25 20.93 29.11
CA GLY A 116 7.60 19.72 28.36
C GLY A 116 9.11 19.56 28.15
N LEU A 117 9.82 20.65 27.82
CA LEU A 117 11.28 20.63 27.67
C LEU A 117 11.99 20.42 29.01
N ALA A 118 11.54 21.10 30.07
CA ALA A 118 12.09 20.96 31.42
C ALA A 118 11.94 19.53 31.93
N GLN A 119 10.75 18.95 31.78
CA GLN A 119 10.46 17.55 32.17
C GLN A 119 11.32 16.56 31.38
N ALA A 120 11.42 16.72 30.06
CA ALA A 120 12.25 15.85 29.22
C ALA A 120 13.74 15.92 29.57
N LEU A 121 14.21 17.08 30.05
CA LEU A 121 15.58 17.29 30.52
C LEU A 121 15.75 16.96 32.01
N GLY A 122 14.72 16.56 32.73
CA GLY A 122 14.75 16.36 34.18
C GLY A 122 15.27 17.60 34.91
N LEU A 123 14.71 18.77 34.58
CA LEU A 123 15.02 20.08 35.14
C LEU A 123 13.74 20.80 35.55
N ASP A 124 13.88 21.76 36.48
CA ASP A 124 12.78 22.65 36.83
C ASP A 124 12.64 23.80 35.84
N VAL A 125 11.39 24.27 35.65
CA VAL A 125 11.09 25.40 34.75
C VAL A 125 11.91 26.67 35.06
N PRO A 126 12.10 27.10 36.33
CA PRO A 126 12.94 28.25 36.68
C PRO A 126 14.39 28.17 36.18
N VAL A 127 14.92 26.94 36.02
CA VAL A 127 16.28 26.73 35.50
C VAL A 127 16.34 27.11 34.01
N LEU A 128 15.32 26.79 33.21
CA LEU A 128 15.29 27.16 31.79
C LEU A 128 14.93 28.63 31.54
N THR A 129 14.21 29.28 32.47
CA THR A 129 13.79 30.69 32.32
C THR A 129 14.84 31.71 32.76
N GLY A 130 15.85 31.31 33.53
CA GLY A 130 16.83 32.26 34.10
C GLY A 130 16.60 32.56 35.58
N GLU A 131 15.47 32.14 36.13
CA GLU A 131 15.04 32.47 37.50
C GLU A 131 15.84 31.69 38.58
N ALA A 132 16.32 30.48 38.25
CA ALA A 132 17.17 29.67 39.13
C ALA A 132 18.57 29.43 38.52
N PRO A 133 19.63 29.23 39.31
CA PRO A 133 20.96 28.85 38.80
C PRO A 133 20.92 27.49 38.08
N MET A 134 21.92 27.26 37.21
CA MET A 134 22.05 25.99 36.50
C MET A 134 22.66 24.97 37.46
N PRO A 135 22.17 23.73 37.57
CA PRO A 135 22.76 22.73 38.46
C PRO A 135 24.23 22.46 38.13
N ASP A 136 25.05 22.25 39.16
CA ASP A 136 26.46 21.86 39.01
C ASP A 136 26.57 20.61 38.12
N GLY A 137 27.50 20.65 37.16
CA GLY A 137 27.65 19.60 36.14
C GLY A 137 26.83 19.81 34.85
N LEU A 138 25.88 20.75 34.82
CA LEU A 138 25.19 21.19 33.61
C LEU A 138 25.68 22.54 33.09
N GLU A 139 26.66 23.15 33.74
CA GLU A 139 27.41 24.31 33.26
C GLU A 139 28.34 23.99 32.08
N GLY A 140 27.92 23.07 31.20
CA GLY A 140 28.66 22.63 30.04
C GLY A 140 29.36 23.82 29.38
N GLY A 141 30.68 23.71 29.25
CA GLY A 141 31.52 24.75 28.66
C GLY A 141 30.95 25.20 27.33
N ARG A 142 31.28 26.44 26.93
CA ARG A 142 30.86 26.98 25.62
C ARG A 142 30.99 25.89 24.55
N PRO A 143 29.94 25.67 23.73
CA PRO A 143 29.96 24.62 22.72
C PRO A 143 31.24 24.76 21.90
N SER A 144 31.98 23.65 21.78
CA SER A 144 33.31 23.73 21.20
C SER A 144 33.17 24.09 19.72
N THR A 145 33.85 25.13 19.26
CA THR A 145 33.82 25.53 17.84
C THR A 145 34.77 24.69 16.99
N ARG A 146 35.59 23.86 17.63
CA ARG A 146 36.63 23.05 16.99
C ARG A 146 36.05 21.76 16.42
N ILE A 147 36.21 21.56 15.12
CA ILE A 147 35.81 20.34 14.40
C ILE A 147 36.75 19.20 14.81
N ARG A 148 36.19 18.03 15.16
CA ARG A 148 37.00 16.81 15.37
C ARG A 148 37.27 16.11 14.03
N PRO A 149 38.53 16.05 13.56
CA PRO A 149 38.86 15.54 12.22
C PRO A 149 38.35 14.11 11.97
N GLU A 150 38.50 13.22 12.95
CA GLU A 150 38.08 11.82 12.84
C GLU A 150 36.56 11.66 12.68
N ARG A 151 35.77 12.54 13.31
CA ARG A 151 34.30 12.49 13.21
C ARG A 151 33.84 12.96 11.84
N LEU A 152 34.46 14.00 11.30
CA LEU A 152 34.20 14.47 9.94
C LEU A 152 34.50 13.37 8.92
N ARG A 153 35.68 12.74 9.03
CA ARG A 153 36.10 11.63 8.16
C ARG A 153 35.12 10.47 8.24
N ARG A 154 34.77 10.02 9.46
CA ARG A 154 33.84 8.91 9.68
C ARG A 154 32.43 9.19 9.11
N LEU A 155 31.91 10.41 9.29
CA LEU A 155 30.61 10.81 8.72
C LEU A 155 30.64 10.85 7.19
N ARG A 156 31.73 11.33 6.61
CA ARG A 156 31.93 11.34 5.15
C ARG A 156 31.97 9.91 4.59
N GLU A 157 32.76 9.04 5.20
CA GLU A 157 32.92 7.64 4.78
C GLU A 157 31.62 6.84 4.96
N ARG A 158 30.88 7.04 6.05
CA ARG A 158 29.54 6.44 6.26
C ARG A 158 28.54 6.80 5.17
N ARG A 159 28.67 7.98 4.55
CA ARG A 159 27.84 8.39 3.41
C ARG A 159 28.33 7.91 2.06
N GLY A 160 29.47 7.21 2.00
CA GLY A 160 30.12 6.84 0.74
C GLY A 160 30.59 8.07 -0.06
N TRP A 161 30.81 9.22 0.59
CA TRP A 161 31.18 10.45 -0.11
C TRP A 161 32.69 10.56 -0.28
N THR A 162 33.11 10.93 -1.49
CA THR A 162 34.50 11.33 -1.76
C THR A 162 34.74 12.75 -1.23
N LEU A 163 36.02 13.13 -1.03
CA LEU A 163 36.39 14.51 -0.69
C LEU A 163 35.87 15.52 -1.74
N LYS A 164 35.84 15.13 -3.02
CA LYS A 164 35.30 15.94 -4.12
C LYS A 164 33.79 16.16 -3.98
N ARG A 165 33.04 15.10 -3.64
CA ARG A 165 31.59 15.20 -3.43
C ARG A 165 31.25 16.06 -2.21
N LEU A 166 31.92 15.84 -1.08
CA LEU A 166 31.73 16.68 0.11
C LEU A 166 32.13 18.14 -0.18
N GLY A 167 33.17 18.36 -0.98
CA GLY A 167 33.57 19.69 -1.46
C GLY A 167 32.48 20.39 -2.24
N LEU A 168 31.84 19.69 -3.18
CA LEU A 168 30.72 20.22 -3.95
C LEU A 168 29.52 20.58 -3.04
N GLU A 169 29.10 19.66 -2.17
CA GLU A 169 27.92 19.84 -1.31
C GLU A 169 28.12 20.91 -0.23
N SER A 170 29.33 21.02 0.33
CA SER A 170 29.66 22.08 1.29
C SER A 170 30.08 23.38 0.62
N GLY A 171 30.40 23.35 -0.69
CA GLY A 171 31.06 24.41 -1.46
C GLY A 171 32.45 24.79 -0.93
N MET A 172 33.16 23.84 -0.32
CA MET A 172 34.56 23.98 0.11
C MET A 172 35.49 23.26 -0.88
N SER A 173 36.74 23.71 -0.98
CA SER A 173 37.69 22.98 -1.85
C SER A 173 38.05 21.62 -1.23
N PRO A 174 38.26 20.56 -2.03
CA PRO A 174 38.66 19.25 -1.51
C PRO A 174 39.96 19.30 -0.69
N ALA A 175 40.87 20.24 -1.02
CA ALA A 175 42.10 20.49 -0.28
C ALA A 175 41.83 21.13 1.10
N GLN A 176 40.85 22.04 1.21
CA GLN A 176 40.42 22.57 2.51
C GLN A 176 39.83 21.48 3.39
N ILE A 177 38.93 20.64 2.85
CA ILE A 177 38.34 19.52 3.59
C ILE A 177 39.43 18.56 4.06
N ARG A 178 40.39 18.21 3.19
CA ARG A 178 41.52 17.36 3.55
C ARG A 178 42.34 17.94 4.72
N ARG A 179 42.57 19.26 4.76
CA ARG A 179 43.25 19.92 5.89
C ARG A 179 42.43 19.83 7.18
N VAL A 180 41.10 20.00 7.10
CA VAL A 180 40.21 19.83 8.26
C VAL A 180 40.24 18.39 8.78
N GLU A 181 40.20 17.39 7.88
CA GLU A 181 40.29 15.97 8.23
C GLU A 181 41.66 15.53 8.76
N LYS A 182 42.73 16.29 8.47
CA LYS A 182 44.05 16.10 9.09
C LYS A 182 44.22 16.82 10.44
N GLY A 183 43.34 17.77 10.75
CA GLY A 183 43.49 18.64 11.91
C GLY A 183 44.46 19.80 11.72
N ASP A 184 44.89 20.08 10.48
CA ASP A 184 45.85 21.15 10.14
C ASP A 184 45.23 22.56 10.18
N VAL A 185 43.92 22.65 10.44
CA VAL A 185 43.21 23.92 10.56
C VAL A 185 43.09 24.24 12.05
N GLY A 186 43.48 25.46 12.45
CA GLY A 186 43.29 25.98 13.80
C GLY A 186 41.82 26.03 14.22
N GLU A 187 41.48 26.76 15.29
CA GLU A 187 40.08 26.89 15.74
C GLU A 187 39.14 27.15 14.55
N GLY A 188 38.24 26.19 14.32
CA GLY A 188 37.40 26.16 13.14
C GLY A 188 36.54 27.42 13.12
N ARG A 189 36.62 28.19 12.03
CA ARG A 189 35.68 29.30 11.82
C ARG A 189 34.27 28.73 11.87
N GLY A 190 33.39 29.30 12.68
CA GLY A 190 32.00 28.81 12.84
C GLY A 190 31.28 28.60 11.50
N TYR A 191 31.62 29.43 10.50
CA TYR A 191 31.17 29.28 9.12
C TYR A 191 31.56 27.94 8.45
N THR A 192 32.77 27.45 8.67
CA THR A 192 33.23 26.16 8.14
C THR A 192 32.47 25.00 8.76
N LEU A 193 32.29 25.03 10.08
CA LEU A 193 31.51 24.04 10.81
C LEU A 193 30.06 24.01 10.31
N GLU A 194 29.44 25.18 10.10
CA GLU A 194 28.09 25.30 9.57
C GLU A 194 27.97 24.67 8.17
N ARG A 195 28.86 25.01 7.24
CA ARG A 195 28.83 24.46 5.88
C ARG A 195 28.98 22.95 5.85
N LEU A 196 29.92 22.41 6.63
CA LEU A 196 30.13 20.96 6.73
C LEU A 196 28.94 20.26 7.40
N SER A 197 28.39 20.83 8.47
CA SER A 197 27.22 20.28 9.16
C SER A 197 25.99 20.24 8.25
N LYS A 198 25.75 21.30 7.46
CA LYS A 198 24.65 21.39 6.49
C LYS A 198 24.83 20.38 5.35
N ALA A 199 26.03 20.30 4.77
CA ALA A 199 26.33 19.34 3.71
C ALA A 199 26.14 17.89 4.20
N LEU A 200 26.64 17.59 5.39
CA LEU A 200 26.49 16.28 6.02
C LEU A 200 25.12 16.06 6.68
N ARG A 201 24.20 17.03 6.63
CA ARG A 201 22.90 17.02 7.31
C ARG A 201 22.99 16.48 8.74
N VAL A 202 23.99 16.93 9.49
CA VAL A 202 24.20 16.61 10.91
C VAL A 202 24.15 17.88 11.74
N GLU A 203 23.85 17.75 13.03
CA GLU A 203 24.01 18.87 13.97
C GLU A 203 25.50 19.26 14.09
N ARG A 204 25.77 20.54 14.33
CA ARG A 204 27.15 21.08 14.45
C ARG A 204 27.90 20.38 15.58
N GLU A 205 27.18 20.08 16.65
CA GLU A 205 27.64 19.44 17.88
C GLU A 205 28.10 18.00 17.65
N VAL A 206 27.58 17.33 16.60
CA VAL A 206 28.04 15.99 16.21
C VAL A 206 29.44 16.04 15.60
N LEU A 207 29.80 17.12 14.90
CA LEU A 207 31.14 17.33 14.32
C LEU A 207 32.16 17.78 15.36
N THR A 208 31.74 18.53 16.37
CA THR A 208 32.60 19.01 17.47
C THR A 208 32.80 17.96 18.56
N GLY A 209 31.93 16.94 18.56
CA GLY A 209 31.96 15.82 19.51
C GLY A 209 31.22 16.11 20.81
N ASP A 210 30.48 17.21 20.87
CA ASP A 210 29.62 17.59 22.00
C ASP A 210 28.30 16.79 22.00
N ALA A 211 27.89 16.28 20.84
CA ALA A 211 26.79 15.30 20.71
C ALA A 211 27.35 13.92 20.32
N PRO A 212 26.71 12.80 20.72
CA PRO A 212 27.11 11.47 20.28
C PRO A 212 27.00 11.32 18.75
N LEU A 213 27.81 10.44 18.17
CA LEU A 213 27.68 10.03 16.77
C LEU A 213 26.44 9.13 16.71
N GLY A 214 25.25 9.73 16.59
CA GLY A 214 23.99 8.97 16.59
C GLY A 214 24.06 7.79 15.61
N GLU A 215 23.63 6.61 16.05
CA GLU A 215 23.48 5.42 15.20
C GLU A 215 22.46 5.63 14.06
N ALA A 216 21.62 6.67 14.18
CA ALA A 216 20.56 7.05 13.25
C ALA A 216 21.02 7.61 11.88
N MET A 217 22.27 7.34 11.46
CA MET A 217 22.72 7.61 10.09
C MET A 217 23.01 6.32 9.33
N LEU A 218 22.19 5.28 9.52
CA LEU A 218 21.89 4.41 8.37
C LEU A 218 21.54 5.35 7.20
N PRO A 219 22.08 5.12 5.99
CA PRO A 219 21.70 5.93 4.84
C PRO A 219 20.18 5.98 4.86
N GLN A 220 19.61 7.16 5.12
CA GLN A 220 18.18 7.35 4.96
C GLN A 220 17.92 6.86 3.56
N GLU A 221 17.24 5.71 3.44
CA GLU A 221 16.93 5.10 2.16
C GLU A 221 16.52 6.23 1.25
N ALA A 222 17.28 6.43 0.17
CA ALA A 222 17.07 7.56 -0.69
C ALA A 222 15.61 7.48 -1.11
N LYS A 223 14.77 8.36 -0.55
CA LYS A 223 13.34 8.34 -0.81
C LYS A 223 13.17 8.76 -2.25
N VAL A 224 13.01 7.78 -3.13
CA VAL A 224 12.70 8.02 -4.54
C VAL A 224 11.19 8.20 -4.62
N GLN A 225 10.75 9.25 -5.31
CA GLN A 225 9.34 9.45 -5.61
C GLN A 225 8.97 8.56 -6.79
N LEU A 226 8.01 7.66 -6.59
CA LEU A 226 7.39 6.88 -7.66
C LEU A 226 6.15 7.63 -8.16
N GLY A 227 6.15 8.05 -9.42
CA GLY A 227 4.98 8.66 -10.06
C GLY A 227 4.34 7.66 -11.02
N ALA A 228 3.09 7.28 -10.77
CA ALA A 228 2.30 6.44 -11.65
C ALA A 228 0.89 7.03 -11.79
N ARG A 229 0.31 6.95 -13.00
CA ARG A 229 -1.11 7.25 -13.22
C ARG A 229 -1.88 5.96 -13.02
N VAL A 230 -2.93 6.01 -12.21
CA VAL A 230 -3.82 4.87 -11.93
C VAL A 230 -5.26 5.29 -12.17
N SER A 231 -6.12 4.33 -12.53
CA SER A 231 -7.55 4.57 -12.65
C SER A 231 -8.17 4.93 -11.30
N ALA A 232 -9.35 5.55 -11.34
CA ALA A 232 -10.11 5.87 -10.12
C ALA A 232 -10.49 4.61 -9.34
N GLU A 233 -10.78 3.51 -10.04
CA GLU A 233 -11.09 2.21 -9.44
C GLU A 233 -9.89 1.60 -8.69
N VAL A 234 -8.69 1.58 -9.29
CA VAL A 234 -7.47 1.10 -8.63
C VAL A 234 -7.19 1.93 -7.37
N ARG A 235 -7.40 3.25 -7.45
CA ARG A 235 -7.27 4.12 -6.28
C ARG A 235 -8.30 3.79 -5.20
N LEU A 236 -9.56 3.61 -5.57
CA LEU A 236 -10.62 3.20 -4.64
C LEU A 236 -10.26 1.87 -3.95
N ALA A 237 -9.73 0.90 -4.69
CA ALA A 237 -9.24 -0.36 -4.16
C ALA A 237 -8.15 -0.15 -3.10
N PHE A 238 -7.17 0.74 -3.34
CA PHE A 238 -6.18 1.09 -2.32
C PHE A 238 -6.80 1.72 -1.07
N ASP A 239 -7.76 2.64 -1.23
CA ASP A 239 -8.41 3.29 -0.09
C ASP A 239 -9.23 2.27 0.74
N LEU A 240 -9.93 1.34 0.08
CA LEU A 240 -10.70 0.27 0.72
C LEU A 240 -9.79 -0.72 1.49
N VAL A 241 -8.71 -1.20 0.86
CA VAL A 241 -7.73 -2.09 1.50
C VAL A 241 -7.06 -1.38 2.69
N SER A 242 -6.72 -0.10 2.53
CA SER A 242 -6.13 0.70 3.62
C SER A 242 -7.07 0.80 4.82
N ARG A 243 -8.36 0.99 4.58
CA ARG A 243 -9.37 1.08 5.64
C ARG A 243 -9.63 -0.28 6.31
N ARG A 244 -9.70 -1.37 5.54
CA ARG A 244 -10.00 -2.72 6.05
C ARG A 244 -8.84 -3.30 6.86
N TYR A 245 -7.61 -3.14 6.38
CA TYR A 245 -6.43 -3.80 6.97
C TYR A 245 -5.47 -2.85 7.70
N GLY A 246 -5.71 -1.54 7.66
CA GLY A 246 -4.83 -0.55 8.28
C GLY A 246 -3.48 -0.38 7.56
N ALA A 247 -3.31 -0.96 6.36
CA ALA A 247 -2.08 -0.87 5.57
C ALA A 247 -2.13 0.36 4.66
N GLY A 248 -1.21 1.31 4.83
CA GLY A 248 -1.22 2.51 4.00
C GLY A 248 -0.86 2.19 2.54
N VAL A 249 -1.28 3.05 1.60
CA VAL A 249 -0.92 2.94 0.16
C VAL A 249 0.59 2.75 -0.04
N ARG A 250 1.42 3.42 0.77
CA ARG A 250 2.88 3.26 0.73
C ARG A 250 3.30 1.82 1.02
N ASP A 251 2.73 1.20 2.05
CA ASP A 251 3.06 -0.16 2.45
C ASP A 251 2.59 -1.16 1.38
N LEU A 252 1.40 -0.94 0.82
CA LEU A 252 0.87 -1.73 -0.28
C LEU A 252 1.76 -1.66 -1.53
N ILE A 253 2.22 -0.47 -1.92
CA ILE A 253 3.17 -0.29 -3.04
C ILE A 253 4.52 -0.95 -2.73
N GLN A 254 5.01 -0.88 -1.49
CA GLN A 254 6.27 -1.53 -1.10
C GLN A 254 6.17 -3.06 -1.12
N LEU A 255 5.02 -3.62 -0.76
CA LEU A 255 4.77 -5.06 -0.75
C LEU A 255 4.40 -5.62 -2.13
N ALA A 256 3.88 -4.79 -3.05
CA ALA A 256 3.38 -5.23 -4.35
C ALA A 256 4.37 -6.11 -5.15
N PRO A 257 5.68 -5.78 -5.28
CA PRO A 257 6.62 -6.64 -6.01
C PRO A 257 6.77 -8.04 -5.39
N LEU A 258 6.81 -8.12 -4.05
CA LEU A 258 6.91 -9.39 -3.34
C LEU A 258 5.63 -10.21 -3.51
N LEU A 259 4.47 -9.59 -3.31
CA LEU A 259 3.17 -10.25 -3.48
C LEU A 259 2.99 -10.76 -4.92
N PHE A 260 3.37 -9.96 -5.92
CA PHE A 260 3.33 -10.38 -7.31
C PHE A 260 4.18 -11.61 -7.56
N VAL A 261 5.44 -11.65 -7.09
CA VAL A 261 6.32 -12.82 -7.25
C VAL A 261 5.73 -14.06 -6.59
N LEU A 262 5.18 -13.94 -5.37
CA LEU A 262 4.57 -15.07 -4.66
C LEU A 262 3.38 -15.65 -5.43
N VAL A 263 2.52 -14.80 -5.98
CA VAL A 263 1.35 -15.23 -6.76
C VAL A 263 1.75 -15.78 -8.13
N ALA A 264 2.74 -15.19 -8.78
CA ALA A 264 3.29 -15.66 -10.05
C ALA A 264 3.91 -17.05 -9.93
N GLU A 265 4.78 -17.26 -8.94
CA GLU A 265 5.40 -18.58 -8.68
C GLU A 265 4.34 -19.60 -8.24
N GLY A 266 3.32 -19.19 -7.47
CA GLY A 266 2.16 -20.02 -7.14
C GLY A 266 1.38 -20.47 -8.39
N SER A 267 1.19 -19.58 -9.36
CA SER A 267 0.55 -19.89 -10.65
C SER A 267 1.37 -20.90 -11.46
N LEU A 268 2.68 -20.67 -11.62
CA LEU A 268 3.58 -21.57 -12.34
C LEU A 268 3.62 -22.96 -11.69
N ALA A 269 3.66 -23.04 -10.36
CA ALA A 269 3.63 -24.31 -9.63
C ALA A 269 2.30 -25.06 -9.85
N ALA A 270 1.16 -24.36 -9.78
CA ALA A 270 -0.15 -24.96 -10.02
C ALA A 270 -0.28 -25.47 -11.47
N ARG A 271 0.27 -24.73 -12.45
CA ARG A 271 0.34 -25.16 -13.86
C ARG A 271 1.20 -26.42 -14.03
N ALA A 272 2.37 -26.46 -13.40
CA ALA A 272 3.25 -27.64 -13.44
C ALA A 272 2.57 -28.89 -12.88
N GLU A 273 1.85 -28.78 -11.76
CA GLU A 273 1.08 -29.88 -11.19
C GLU A 273 -0.02 -30.38 -12.14
N ARG A 274 -0.78 -29.45 -12.74
CA ARG A 274 -1.80 -29.78 -13.75
C ARG A 274 -1.19 -30.43 -15.00
N LEU A 275 0.00 -30.00 -15.41
CA LEU A 275 0.73 -30.58 -16.54
C LEU A 275 1.17 -32.01 -16.28
N GLU A 276 1.65 -32.34 -15.07
CA GLU A 276 1.96 -33.72 -14.68
C GLU A 276 0.71 -34.61 -14.64
N CYS A 277 -0.42 -34.07 -14.15
CA CYS A 277 -1.71 -34.75 -14.21
C CYS A 277 -2.11 -35.03 -15.67
N ALA A 278 -1.97 -34.05 -16.55
CA ALA A 278 -2.27 -34.17 -17.98
C ALA A 278 -1.41 -35.25 -18.64
N ARG A 279 -0.10 -35.29 -18.37
CA ARG A 279 0.80 -36.35 -18.88
C ARG A 279 0.39 -37.74 -18.42
N THR A 280 0.00 -37.87 -17.16
CA THR A 280 -0.42 -39.16 -16.61
C THR A 280 -1.66 -39.68 -17.32
N ARG A 281 -2.70 -38.84 -17.42
CA ARG A 281 -3.94 -39.16 -18.15
C ARG A 281 -3.69 -39.42 -19.63
N ARG A 282 -2.78 -38.67 -20.25
CA ARG A 282 -2.36 -38.89 -21.63
C ARG A 282 -1.78 -40.29 -21.83
N LYS A 283 -0.90 -40.75 -20.94
CA LYS A 283 -0.33 -42.11 -21.01
C LYS A 283 -1.41 -43.19 -20.91
N GLU A 284 -2.43 -42.97 -20.10
CA GLU A 284 -3.57 -43.88 -19.97
C GLU A 284 -4.40 -43.91 -21.25
N LEU A 285 -4.70 -42.75 -21.85
CA LEU A 285 -5.39 -42.66 -23.14
C LEU A 285 -4.61 -43.35 -24.26
N TRP A 286 -3.28 -43.20 -24.30
CA TRP A 286 -2.43 -43.89 -25.27
C TRP A 286 -2.57 -45.41 -25.18
N ARG A 287 -2.60 -45.97 -23.97
CA ARG A 287 -2.80 -47.41 -23.75
C ARG A 287 -4.16 -47.90 -24.28
N LEU A 288 -5.19 -47.07 -24.21
CA LEU A 288 -6.51 -47.39 -24.77
C LEU A 288 -6.53 -47.27 -26.30
N SER A 289 -5.68 -46.41 -26.88
CA SER A 289 -5.63 -46.15 -28.32
C SER A 289 -4.80 -47.15 -29.13
N ASP A 290 -4.04 -48.04 -28.47
CA ASP A 290 -3.32 -49.13 -29.14
C ASP A 290 -4.27 -50.15 -29.80
N GLU A 291 -5.58 -50.03 -29.59
CA GLU A 291 -6.60 -50.69 -30.39
C GLU A 291 -6.86 -49.93 -31.71
N PRO A 292 -6.71 -50.56 -32.89
CA PRO A 292 -6.59 -49.91 -34.21
C PRO A 292 -7.87 -49.22 -34.75
N MET A 293 -8.87 -48.93 -33.90
CA MET A 293 -10.20 -48.48 -34.31
C MET A 293 -10.51 -47.03 -33.89
N LEU A 294 -9.62 -46.34 -33.18
CA LEU A 294 -9.93 -45.05 -32.56
C LEU A 294 -9.43 -43.86 -33.39
N TYR A 295 -10.37 -43.18 -34.05
CA TYR A 295 -10.13 -41.98 -34.86
C TYR A 295 -9.55 -40.81 -34.06
N PHE A 296 -9.66 -40.82 -32.72
CA PHE A 296 -9.18 -39.73 -31.87
C PHE A 296 -7.66 -39.70 -31.67
N ALA A 297 -6.92 -40.75 -32.09
CA ALA A 297 -5.46 -40.78 -31.98
C ALA A 297 -4.78 -39.58 -32.67
N LYS A 298 -5.44 -38.95 -33.66
CA LYS A 298 -4.98 -37.70 -34.27
C LYS A 298 -4.94 -36.53 -33.27
N TYR A 299 -5.95 -36.41 -32.41
CA TYR A 299 -6.03 -35.34 -31.40
C TYR A 299 -4.99 -35.53 -30.27
N LEU A 300 -4.50 -36.76 -30.05
CA LEU A 300 -3.44 -36.98 -29.04
C LEU A 300 -2.12 -36.28 -29.41
N ARG A 301 -1.83 -36.09 -30.70
CA ARG A 301 -0.66 -35.31 -31.14
C ARG A 301 -0.78 -33.84 -30.79
N ASP A 302 -1.98 -33.27 -30.92
CA ASP A 302 -2.26 -31.88 -30.54
C ASP A 302 -2.10 -31.71 -29.02
N VAL A 303 -2.47 -32.74 -28.24
CA VAL A 303 -2.23 -32.78 -26.79
C VAL A 303 -0.73 -32.81 -26.45
N ASP A 304 0.08 -33.57 -27.20
CA ASP A 304 1.54 -33.59 -27.01
C ASP A 304 2.16 -32.21 -27.27
N ALA A 305 1.80 -31.58 -28.39
CA ALA A 305 2.24 -30.23 -28.73
C ALA A 305 1.83 -29.21 -27.64
N GLY A 306 0.61 -29.29 -27.13
CA GLY A 306 0.14 -28.44 -26.03
C GLY A 306 0.91 -28.66 -24.73
N ILE A 307 1.24 -29.91 -24.39
CA ILE A 307 2.06 -30.23 -23.20
C ILE A 307 3.47 -29.65 -23.34
N GLU A 308 4.10 -29.78 -24.50
CA GLU A 308 5.44 -29.24 -24.75
C GLU A 308 5.45 -27.70 -24.76
N ALA A 309 4.42 -27.08 -25.33
CA ALA A 309 4.25 -25.63 -25.30
C ALA A 309 4.09 -25.11 -23.86
N GLU A 310 3.28 -25.79 -23.05
CA GLU A 310 3.09 -25.46 -21.64
C GLU A 310 4.39 -25.66 -20.83
N GLU A 311 5.16 -26.72 -21.08
CA GLU A 311 6.49 -26.91 -20.48
C GLU A 311 7.42 -25.74 -20.77
N ARG A 312 7.50 -25.33 -22.04
CA ARG A 312 8.33 -24.20 -22.46
C ARG A 312 7.88 -22.89 -21.80
N SER A 313 6.57 -22.67 -21.70
CA SER A 313 5.99 -21.49 -21.03
C SER A 313 6.34 -21.47 -19.54
N ILE A 314 6.23 -22.60 -18.83
CA ILE A 314 6.61 -22.69 -17.41
C ILE A 314 8.13 -22.49 -17.24
N ALA A 315 8.94 -23.15 -18.07
CA ALA A 315 10.40 -23.06 -18.01
C ALA A 315 10.92 -21.64 -18.27
N SER A 316 10.24 -20.87 -19.11
CA SER A 316 10.56 -19.47 -19.41
C SER A 316 9.98 -18.46 -18.39
N ARG A 317 9.27 -18.94 -17.36
CA ARG A 317 8.51 -18.11 -16.40
C ARG A 317 7.47 -17.20 -17.07
N ASP A 318 6.87 -17.68 -18.15
CA ASP A 318 5.79 -16.98 -18.83
C ASP A 318 4.48 -17.16 -18.07
N VAL A 319 4.28 -16.30 -17.08
CA VAL A 319 3.14 -16.33 -16.16
C VAL A 319 1.81 -16.16 -16.89
N LEU A 320 1.79 -15.37 -17.97
CA LEU A 320 0.59 -15.05 -18.75
C LEU A 320 0.30 -16.06 -19.86
N GLY A 321 1.19 -17.01 -20.12
CA GLY A 321 1.02 -18.02 -21.16
C GLY A 321 1.23 -17.50 -22.59
N ARG A 322 1.88 -16.35 -22.80
CA ARG A 322 2.11 -15.74 -24.13
C ARG A 322 2.84 -16.67 -25.10
N SER A 323 3.81 -17.42 -24.60
CA SER A 323 4.64 -18.33 -25.39
C SER A 323 3.93 -19.61 -25.84
N ILE A 324 2.74 -19.91 -25.28
CA ILE A 324 1.92 -21.04 -25.73
C ILE A 324 1.35 -20.75 -27.13
N TRP A 325 1.17 -19.47 -27.47
CA TRP A 325 0.51 -19.00 -28.69
C TRP A 325 1.49 -18.74 -29.84
N GLU A 326 2.72 -18.35 -29.53
CA GLU A 326 3.73 -17.95 -30.51
C GLU A 326 4.35 -19.13 -31.28
N SER A 327 3.97 -20.39 -31.01
CA SER A 327 4.49 -21.51 -31.79
C SER A 327 3.86 -21.57 -33.18
N ASP A 328 4.56 -20.97 -34.15
CA ASP A 328 4.29 -20.80 -35.59
C ASP A 328 3.84 -22.04 -36.39
N GLU A 329 3.68 -23.22 -35.79
CA GLU A 329 3.19 -24.42 -36.48
C GLU A 329 1.65 -24.47 -36.56
N GLY A 330 1.03 -23.32 -36.86
CA GLY A 330 -0.01 -23.16 -37.89
C GLY A 330 -1.30 -23.98 -37.88
N ASN A 331 -1.65 -24.75 -36.84
CA ASN A 331 -2.92 -25.50 -36.82
C ASN A 331 -3.56 -25.69 -35.44
N GLY A 332 -3.04 -25.02 -34.41
CA GLY A 332 -3.62 -25.07 -33.07
C GLY A 332 -4.99 -24.40 -33.07
N ARG A 333 -6.05 -25.19 -33.12
CA ARG A 333 -7.48 -24.80 -33.02
C ARG A 333 -7.87 -24.15 -31.68
N PHE A 334 -6.91 -23.64 -30.91
CA PHE A 334 -7.21 -22.77 -29.79
C PHE A 334 -7.44 -21.40 -30.40
N HIS A 335 -8.66 -21.19 -30.89
CA HIS A 335 -9.09 -19.89 -31.38
C HIS A 335 -8.82 -18.87 -30.28
N GLU A 336 -8.21 -17.75 -30.66
CA GLU A 336 -7.96 -16.59 -29.80
C GLU A 336 -9.26 -16.14 -29.10
N ASP A 337 -10.40 -16.41 -29.74
CA ASP A 337 -11.76 -16.16 -29.25
C ASP A 337 -12.19 -17.04 -28.05
N ASP A 338 -11.61 -18.22 -27.85
CA ASP A 338 -12.06 -19.18 -26.81
C ASP A 338 -11.37 -18.98 -25.45
N LEU A 339 -10.29 -18.20 -25.39
CA LEU A 339 -9.51 -18.02 -24.16
C LEU A 339 -9.51 -16.56 -23.71
N THR A 340 -10.68 -16.15 -23.23
CA THR A 340 -10.92 -14.89 -22.49
C THR A 340 -10.16 -14.80 -21.15
N VAL A 341 -9.32 -15.78 -20.80
CA VAL A 341 -8.71 -15.91 -19.47
C VAL A 341 -7.28 -16.41 -19.59
N THR A 342 -6.32 -15.62 -19.11
CA THR A 342 -4.92 -16.07 -19.04
C THR A 342 -4.73 -17.14 -17.94
N PRO A 343 -3.71 -18.02 -18.02
CA PRO A 343 -3.43 -18.98 -16.95
C PRO A 343 -3.20 -18.32 -15.58
N PHE A 344 -2.61 -17.12 -15.57
CA PHE A 344 -2.44 -16.32 -14.35
C PHE A 344 -3.76 -15.87 -13.77
N GLU A 345 -4.67 -15.40 -14.61
CA GLU A 345 -5.99 -14.97 -14.20
C GLU A 345 -6.84 -16.14 -13.70
N ASP A 346 -6.79 -17.31 -14.35
CA ASP A 346 -7.44 -18.53 -13.82
C ASP A 346 -6.92 -18.88 -12.43
N HIS A 347 -5.61 -18.74 -12.21
CA HIS A 347 -5.01 -18.91 -10.88
C HIS A 347 -5.53 -17.87 -9.87
N LEU A 348 -5.58 -16.59 -10.25
CA LEU A 348 -6.14 -15.53 -9.40
C LEU A 348 -7.61 -15.80 -9.05
N ARG A 349 -8.44 -16.21 -10.01
CA ARG A 349 -9.84 -16.61 -9.78
C ARG A 349 -9.92 -17.81 -8.83
N SER A 350 -9.06 -18.81 -9.01
CA SER A 350 -8.98 -19.97 -8.11
C SER A 350 -8.62 -19.57 -6.68
N MET A 351 -7.69 -18.62 -6.51
CA MET A 351 -7.38 -18.05 -5.20
C MET A 351 -8.55 -17.24 -4.63
N ALA A 352 -9.19 -16.40 -5.44
CA ALA A 352 -10.33 -15.56 -5.06
C ALA A 352 -11.51 -16.39 -4.54
N ARG A 353 -11.77 -17.56 -5.13
CA ARG A 353 -12.82 -18.51 -4.67
C ARG A 353 -12.67 -19.00 -3.23
N ARG A 354 -11.52 -18.78 -2.59
CA ARG A 354 -11.30 -19.11 -1.16
C ARG A 354 -11.76 -18.01 -0.21
N PHE A 355 -12.12 -16.86 -0.74
CA PHE A 355 -12.64 -15.72 -0.01
C PHE A 355 -14.14 -15.58 -0.27
N ASP A 356 -14.77 -14.70 0.50
CA ASP A 356 -16.16 -14.31 0.26
C ASP A 356 -16.27 -13.68 -1.15
N PRO A 357 -17.09 -14.26 -2.06
CA PRO A 357 -17.21 -13.77 -3.43
C PRO A 357 -17.81 -12.35 -3.52
N ASP A 358 -18.54 -11.91 -2.49
CA ASP A 358 -19.05 -10.54 -2.42
C ASP A 358 -17.93 -9.56 -2.04
N ASP A 359 -16.89 -10.04 -1.36
CA ASP A 359 -15.77 -9.25 -0.88
C ASP A 359 -14.57 -9.22 -1.84
N VAL A 360 -14.21 -10.36 -2.44
CA VAL A 360 -13.08 -10.50 -3.35
C VAL A 360 -13.48 -11.32 -4.57
N ARG A 361 -13.40 -10.71 -5.75
CA ARG A 361 -13.76 -11.35 -7.01
C ARG A 361 -12.87 -10.85 -8.14
N VAL A 362 -12.52 -11.76 -9.05
CA VAL A 362 -11.88 -11.44 -10.32
C VAL A 362 -12.92 -11.74 -11.40
N ASP A 363 -13.33 -10.68 -12.07
CA ASP A 363 -14.38 -10.72 -13.07
C ASP A 363 -13.80 -11.18 -14.41
N PRO A 364 -14.54 -12.00 -15.18
CA PRO A 364 -14.16 -12.22 -16.56
C PRO A 364 -14.23 -10.95 -17.36
N TRP A 365 -13.39 -10.88 -18.38
CA TRP A 365 -13.50 -9.87 -19.41
C TRP A 365 -14.92 -9.85 -19.95
N PRO A 366 -15.52 -8.66 -20.11
CA PRO A 366 -16.69 -8.52 -20.95
C PRO A 366 -16.35 -9.11 -22.32
N GLU A 367 -17.20 -9.99 -22.86
CA GLU A 367 -17.01 -10.54 -24.20
C GLU A 367 -16.83 -9.38 -25.20
N GLY A 368 -15.70 -9.35 -25.91
CA GLY A 368 -15.40 -8.32 -26.92
C GLY A 368 -14.55 -7.13 -26.45
N MET A 369 -14.26 -6.96 -25.16
CA MET A 369 -13.32 -5.96 -24.67
C MET A 369 -11.98 -6.61 -24.30
N THR A 370 -10.99 -6.55 -25.20
CA THR A 370 -9.59 -6.73 -24.83
C THR A 370 -8.98 -5.35 -24.61
N ASP A 371 -9.16 -4.76 -23.42
CA ASP A 371 -8.48 -3.51 -23.08
C ASP A 371 -6.97 -3.69 -23.38
N LEU A 372 -6.35 -2.66 -23.95
CA LEU A 372 -4.91 -2.57 -24.29
C LEU A 372 -3.92 -2.96 -23.15
N TRP A 373 -4.42 -3.15 -21.93
CA TRP A 373 -3.64 -3.40 -20.72
C TRP A 373 -3.67 -4.85 -20.24
N GLY A 374 -4.59 -5.69 -20.73
CA GLY A 374 -4.63 -7.12 -20.39
C GLY A 374 -4.82 -7.42 -18.89
N VAL A 375 -5.55 -6.58 -18.15
CA VAL A 375 -5.92 -6.85 -16.75
C VAL A 375 -7.44 -6.92 -16.59
N SER A 376 -7.94 -8.04 -16.08
CA SER A 376 -9.37 -8.25 -15.81
C SER A 376 -9.89 -7.27 -14.77
N SER A 377 -11.18 -6.96 -14.86
CA SER A 377 -11.87 -6.24 -13.80
C SER A 377 -11.86 -7.08 -12.51
N TYR A 378 -11.84 -6.39 -11.37
CA TYR A 378 -11.80 -7.04 -10.07
C TYR A 378 -12.53 -6.22 -9.02
N ARG A 379 -13.02 -6.92 -8.00
CA ARG A 379 -13.62 -6.34 -6.80
C ARG A 379 -12.80 -6.73 -5.59
N VAL A 380 -12.51 -5.76 -4.72
CA VAL A 380 -11.88 -5.98 -3.42
C VAL A 380 -12.62 -5.21 -2.34
N CYS A 381 -12.74 -5.81 -1.16
CA CYS A 381 -13.45 -5.25 -0.01
C CYS A 381 -14.91 -4.88 -0.36
N GLY A 382 -15.60 -5.70 -1.16
CA GLY A 382 -16.94 -5.39 -1.66
C GLY A 382 -17.96 -5.17 -0.54
N SER A 383 -17.89 -5.91 0.56
CA SER A 383 -18.80 -5.71 1.70
C SER A 383 -18.62 -4.34 2.36
N LEU A 384 -17.38 -3.85 2.45
CA LEU A 384 -17.07 -2.51 2.96
C LEU A 384 -17.54 -1.43 1.98
N LEU A 385 -17.45 -1.69 0.68
CA LEU A 385 -17.96 -0.78 -0.34
C LEU A 385 -19.49 -0.70 -0.27
N GLU A 386 -20.17 -1.83 -0.08
CA GLU A 386 -21.62 -1.91 0.12
C GLU A 386 -22.11 -1.20 1.38
N GLU A 387 -21.38 -1.34 2.50
CA GLU A 387 -21.63 -0.56 3.73
C GLU A 387 -21.51 0.95 3.47
N LEU A 388 -20.61 1.35 2.58
CA LEU A 388 -20.39 2.75 2.26
C LEU A 388 -21.60 3.38 1.56
N TYR A 389 -22.20 2.71 0.58
CA TYR A 389 -23.36 3.24 -0.16
C TYR A 389 -24.72 2.68 0.30
N GLY A 390 -24.74 1.88 1.36
CA GLY A 390 -25.99 1.41 1.98
C GLY A 390 -26.76 0.41 1.16
N ALA A 391 -26.08 -0.55 0.52
CA ALA A 391 -26.77 -1.70 -0.06
C ALA A 391 -27.60 -2.37 1.05
N SER A 392 -28.92 -2.48 0.85
CA SER A 392 -29.76 -3.29 1.73
C SER A 392 -29.68 -4.76 1.31
N ASP A 393 -29.84 -5.67 2.27
CA ASP A 393 -29.90 -7.12 2.02
C ASP A 393 -31.02 -7.53 1.04
N GLU A 394 -32.01 -6.65 0.84
CA GLU A 394 -33.19 -6.92 0.01
C GLU A 394 -32.90 -6.81 -1.50
N GLU A 395 -31.89 -6.03 -1.93
CA GLU A 395 -31.49 -5.96 -3.34
C GLU A 395 -29.95 -5.80 -3.53
N PRO A 396 -29.17 -6.86 -3.33
CA PRO A 396 -27.69 -6.84 -3.35
C PRO A 396 -27.06 -6.44 -4.70
N ARG A 397 -27.86 -6.19 -5.74
CA ARG A 397 -27.40 -5.94 -7.12
C ARG A 397 -27.89 -4.62 -7.70
N THR A 398 -28.63 -3.83 -6.94
CA THR A 398 -29.21 -2.59 -7.50
C THR A 398 -28.10 -1.59 -7.78
N PHE A 399 -28.07 -1.14 -9.04
CA PHE A 399 -27.16 -0.12 -9.52
C PHE A 399 -27.29 1.14 -8.64
N SER A 400 -26.22 1.44 -7.90
CA SER A 400 -26.17 2.61 -7.03
C SER A 400 -25.31 3.70 -7.66
N LEU A 401 -25.90 4.87 -7.92
CA LEU A 401 -25.18 6.05 -8.39
C LEU A 401 -24.06 6.45 -7.40
N ALA A 402 -24.25 6.22 -6.11
CA ALA A 402 -23.21 6.43 -5.10
C ALA A 402 -22.00 5.51 -5.28
N ARG A 403 -22.21 4.25 -5.69
CA ARG A 403 -21.12 3.33 -6.06
C ARG A 403 -20.37 3.84 -7.30
N VAL A 404 -21.10 4.26 -8.33
CA VAL A 404 -20.51 4.82 -9.56
C VAL A 404 -19.67 6.05 -9.24
N ALA A 405 -20.16 6.94 -8.36
CA ALA A 405 -19.45 8.13 -7.91
C ALA A 405 -18.07 7.82 -7.33
N LEU A 406 -17.95 6.72 -6.59
CA LEU A 406 -16.68 6.25 -6.04
C LEU A 406 -15.80 5.60 -7.12
N GLN A 407 -16.35 4.71 -7.95
CA GLN A 407 -15.59 3.98 -8.96
C GLN A 407 -15.02 4.89 -10.06
N CYS A 408 -15.75 5.93 -10.49
CA CYS A 408 -15.28 6.91 -11.47
C CYS A 408 -14.44 8.05 -10.84
N GLY A 409 -14.35 8.07 -9.50
CA GLY A 409 -13.59 9.06 -8.75
C GLY A 409 -14.22 10.46 -8.77
N ALA A 410 -15.54 10.57 -8.95
CA ALA A 410 -16.28 11.81 -8.68
C ALA A 410 -16.18 12.20 -7.20
N ALA A 411 -16.06 11.21 -6.32
CA ALA A 411 -15.71 11.40 -4.91
C ALA A 411 -14.62 10.41 -4.48
N ARG A 412 -13.78 10.81 -3.52
CA ARG A 412 -12.82 9.92 -2.85
C ARG A 412 -13.30 9.62 -1.45
N LEU A 413 -12.86 8.49 -0.87
CA LEU A 413 -13.19 8.17 0.52
C LEU A 413 -12.68 9.24 1.51
N SER A 414 -11.54 9.89 1.19
CA SER A 414 -10.99 11.00 1.98
C SER A 414 -11.80 12.29 1.90
N ASP A 415 -12.66 12.43 0.90
CA ASP A 415 -13.42 13.66 0.63
C ASP A 415 -14.79 13.62 1.31
N ILE A 416 -15.22 12.43 1.75
CA ILE A 416 -16.47 12.22 2.50
C ILE A 416 -16.31 12.88 3.88
N PRO A 417 -17.16 13.84 4.25
CA PRO A 417 -17.11 14.46 5.57
C PRO A 417 -17.22 13.45 6.71
N ASP A 418 -16.47 13.65 7.80
CA ASP A 418 -16.41 12.73 8.95
C ASP A 418 -17.81 12.43 9.53
N GLN A 419 -18.71 13.42 9.56
CA GLN A 419 -20.08 13.21 10.04
C GLN A 419 -20.89 12.23 9.17
N LEU A 420 -20.60 12.16 7.87
CA LEU A 420 -21.25 11.23 6.95
C LEU A 420 -20.67 9.83 7.05
N MET A 421 -19.44 9.67 7.58
CA MET A 421 -18.79 8.37 7.76
C MET A 421 -19.31 7.60 8.98
N ALA A 422 -20.19 8.20 9.80
CA ALA A 422 -20.82 7.52 10.93
C ALA A 422 -21.75 6.38 10.46
N PRO A 423 -21.87 5.26 11.21
CA PRO A 423 -22.68 4.09 10.81
C PRO A 423 -24.18 4.36 10.57
N GLY A 424 -24.72 5.47 11.09
CA GLY A 424 -26.13 5.85 10.89
C GLY A 424 -26.37 6.91 9.81
N ALA A 425 -25.32 7.40 9.14
CA ALA A 425 -25.41 8.50 8.17
C ALA A 425 -25.47 8.02 6.71
N THR A 426 -25.84 6.75 6.48
CA THR A 426 -25.79 6.10 5.17
C THR A 426 -26.60 6.84 4.10
N SER A 427 -27.88 7.17 4.36
CA SER A 427 -28.71 7.89 3.39
C SER A 427 -28.15 9.27 3.03
N ALA A 428 -27.68 10.02 4.03
CA ALA A 428 -27.05 11.33 3.80
C ALA A 428 -25.71 11.22 3.05
N ARG A 429 -24.97 10.13 3.27
CA ARG A 429 -23.74 9.83 2.53
C ARG A 429 -24.02 9.48 1.06
N VAL A 430 -25.05 8.69 0.80
CA VAL A 430 -25.50 8.34 -0.56
C VAL A 430 -25.90 9.59 -1.32
N GLU A 431 -26.77 10.42 -0.74
CA GLU A 431 -27.21 11.69 -1.35
C GLU A 431 -26.02 12.60 -1.67
N TRP A 432 -25.04 12.68 -0.76
CA TRP A 432 -23.81 13.44 -0.99
C TRP A 432 -22.97 12.89 -2.14
N LEU A 433 -22.81 11.56 -2.23
CA LEU A 433 -22.06 10.90 -3.31
C LEU A 433 -22.75 11.09 -4.67
N GLU A 434 -24.07 10.96 -4.72
CA GLU A 434 -24.87 11.22 -5.92
C GLU A 434 -24.75 12.69 -6.36
N GLY A 435 -24.78 13.63 -5.42
CA GLY A 435 -24.53 15.04 -5.69
C GLY A 435 -23.15 15.28 -6.30
N ARG A 436 -22.10 14.60 -5.81
CA ARG A 436 -20.74 14.69 -6.40
C ARG A 436 -20.66 14.12 -7.80
N LEU A 437 -21.35 13.01 -8.07
CA LEU A 437 -21.43 12.45 -9.42
C LEU A 437 -22.14 13.43 -10.36
N LYS A 438 -23.25 14.02 -9.93
CA LYS A 438 -23.99 15.01 -10.70
C LYS A 438 -23.14 16.25 -11.00
N GLU A 439 -22.49 16.85 -10.00
CA GLU A 439 -21.61 18.01 -10.18
C GLU A 439 -20.52 17.75 -11.22
N ARG A 440 -19.98 16.53 -11.24
CA ARG A 440 -18.97 16.13 -12.24
C ARG A 440 -19.57 15.99 -13.64
N LEU A 441 -20.70 15.30 -13.76
CA LEU A 441 -21.34 15.05 -15.07
C LEU A 441 -21.96 16.32 -15.66
N ASP A 442 -22.52 17.22 -14.86
CA ASP A 442 -23.04 18.52 -15.34
C ASP A 442 -21.94 19.37 -16.02
N GLY A 443 -20.67 19.18 -15.65
CA GLY A 443 -19.54 19.86 -16.27
C GLY A 443 -19.05 19.23 -17.58
N GLU A 444 -19.33 17.93 -17.81
CA GLU A 444 -18.79 17.17 -18.95
C GLU A 444 -19.91 16.75 -19.92
N GLN A 445 -20.99 16.14 -19.42
CA GLN A 445 -22.12 15.58 -20.19
C GLN A 445 -23.41 15.50 -19.32
N PRO A 446 -24.25 16.54 -19.29
CA PRO A 446 -25.42 16.61 -18.40
C PRO A 446 -26.47 15.51 -18.67
N GLU A 447 -26.64 15.11 -19.94
CA GLU A 447 -27.57 14.03 -20.33
C GLU A 447 -27.17 12.65 -19.78
N MET A 448 -25.88 12.46 -19.43
CA MET A 448 -25.40 11.17 -18.93
C MET A 448 -25.92 10.87 -17.54
N PHE A 449 -26.10 11.89 -16.68
CA PHE A 449 -26.63 11.67 -15.33
C PHE A 449 -28.08 11.20 -15.37
N GLU A 450 -28.92 11.81 -16.22
CA GLU A 450 -30.31 11.40 -16.43
C GLU A 450 -30.38 9.97 -16.97
N LYS A 451 -29.55 9.63 -17.96
CA LYS A 451 -29.43 8.25 -18.46
C LYS A 451 -29.04 7.29 -17.34
N LEU A 452 -27.97 7.56 -16.59
CA LEU A 452 -27.55 6.68 -15.48
C LEU A 452 -28.62 6.55 -14.38
N ALA A 453 -29.41 7.61 -14.14
CA ALA A 453 -30.52 7.57 -13.20
C ALA A 453 -31.73 6.77 -13.73
N GLU A 454 -32.02 6.84 -15.03
CA GLU A 454 -33.04 6.02 -15.70
C GLU A 454 -32.64 4.54 -15.74
N MET A 455 -31.35 4.26 -15.89
CA MET A 455 -30.78 2.91 -15.85
C MET A 455 -30.92 2.21 -14.48
N ARG A 456 -31.24 2.97 -13.41
CA ARG A 456 -31.49 2.45 -12.06
C ARG A 456 -32.68 1.48 -12.01
N ASP A 457 -33.62 1.58 -12.95
CA ASP A 457 -34.81 0.72 -13.04
C ASP A 457 -34.61 -0.57 -13.86
N LEU A 458 -33.42 -0.77 -14.45
CA LEU A 458 -33.13 -1.88 -15.37
C LEU A 458 -31.78 -2.51 -15.06
N GLY A 459 -31.79 -3.69 -14.42
CA GLY A 459 -30.60 -4.56 -14.40
C GLY A 459 -30.01 -4.84 -15.79
N ASP A 460 -30.80 -4.67 -16.86
CA ASP A 460 -30.43 -4.83 -18.27
C ASP A 460 -29.60 -3.65 -18.84
N ALA A 461 -29.52 -2.53 -18.13
CA ALA A 461 -28.89 -1.34 -18.66
C ALA A 461 -27.36 -1.30 -18.46
N LEU A 462 -26.81 -2.01 -17.47
CA LEU A 462 -25.35 -2.10 -17.31
C LEU A 462 -24.72 -2.77 -18.55
N ASP A 463 -25.39 -3.78 -19.08
CA ASP A 463 -25.02 -4.43 -20.34
C ASP A 463 -25.18 -3.47 -21.53
N HIS A 464 -26.18 -2.57 -21.50
CA HIS A 464 -26.39 -1.55 -22.53
C HIS A 464 -25.36 -0.40 -22.50
N ALA A 465 -24.95 0.08 -21.33
CA ALA A 465 -23.90 1.12 -21.24
C ALA A 465 -22.52 0.59 -21.58
N GLN A 466 -22.25 -0.68 -21.25
CA GLN A 466 -21.06 -1.38 -21.73
C GLN A 466 -21.11 -1.46 -23.27
N HIS A 467 -22.25 -1.90 -23.83
CA HIS A 467 -22.46 -1.99 -25.27
C HIS A 467 -22.33 -0.66 -26.02
N LEU A 468 -22.83 0.46 -25.46
CA LEU A 468 -22.69 1.78 -26.08
C LEU A 468 -21.24 2.29 -26.05
N ARG A 469 -20.48 1.94 -25.01
CA ARG A 469 -19.05 2.22 -24.95
C ARG A 469 -18.30 1.41 -26.02
N ASP A 470 -18.66 0.13 -26.18
CA ASP A 470 -18.11 -0.75 -27.23
C ASP A 470 -18.36 -0.19 -28.64
N GLN A 471 -19.57 0.30 -28.91
CA GLN A 471 -19.91 0.89 -30.21
C GLN A 471 -19.11 2.18 -30.50
N ALA A 472 -18.94 3.03 -29.50
CA ALA A 472 -18.17 4.27 -29.66
C ALA A 472 -16.67 3.99 -29.91
N GLU A 473 -16.14 2.94 -29.28
CA GLU A 473 -14.74 2.54 -29.41
C GLU A 473 -14.50 1.83 -30.76
N ALA A 474 -15.43 0.97 -31.22
CA ALA A 474 -15.38 0.37 -32.55
C ALA A 474 -15.43 1.42 -33.69
N ALA A 475 -16.32 2.41 -33.59
CA ALA A 475 -16.40 3.50 -34.57
C ALA A 475 -15.11 4.34 -34.62
N TRP A 476 -14.42 4.50 -33.48
CA TRP A 476 -13.12 5.17 -33.44
C TRP A 476 -12.03 4.36 -34.16
N TYR A 477 -12.05 3.03 -34.04
CA TYR A 477 -11.13 2.15 -34.76
C TYR A 477 -11.36 2.13 -36.28
N GLU A 478 -12.62 2.04 -36.72
CA GLU A 478 -12.95 2.12 -38.17
C GLU A 478 -12.50 3.45 -38.78
N ALA A 479 -12.69 4.56 -38.07
CA ALA A 479 -12.21 5.87 -38.52
C ALA A 479 -10.68 5.93 -38.63
N ARG A 480 -9.97 5.25 -37.73
CA ARG A 480 -8.50 5.20 -37.74
C ARG A 480 -7.95 4.30 -38.85
N GLN A 481 -8.58 3.16 -39.13
CA GLN A 481 -8.20 2.31 -40.26
C GLN A 481 -8.41 3.04 -41.61
N ALA A 482 -9.51 3.77 -41.75
CA ALA A 482 -9.74 4.56 -42.96
C ALA A 482 -8.69 5.66 -43.19
N GLU A 483 -8.13 6.25 -42.12
CA GLU A 483 -7.01 7.20 -42.22
C GLU A 483 -5.69 6.51 -42.63
N GLU A 484 -5.43 5.27 -42.19
CA GLU A 484 -4.23 4.52 -42.53
C GLU A 484 -4.26 3.99 -43.98
N ASP A 485 -5.43 3.59 -44.49
CA ASP A 485 -5.60 3.14 -45.89
C ASP A 485 -5.44 4.30 -46.90
N ASP A 486 -5.86 5.52 -46.54
CA ASP A 486 -5.71 6.72 -47.40
C ASP A 486 -4.25 7.18 -47.54
N ASP A 487 -3.37 6.79 -46.60
CA ASP A 487 -1.93 7.09 -46.63
C ASP A 487 -1.12 6.06 -47.45
N GLU A 488 -1.65 4.86 -47.73
CA GLU A 488 -0.98 3.85 -48.59
C GLU A 488 -1.22 4.08 -50.10
N ASP A 489 -2.28 4.81 -50.47
CA ASP A 489 -2.62 5.14 -51.86
C ASP A 489 -2.01 6.47 -52.36
N GLN A 490 -1.26 7.21 -51.51
CA GLN A 490 -0.47 8.41 -51.88
C GLN A 490 1.02 8.11 -52.05
#